data_AF-A0A396PJQ3-F1
#
_entry.id   AF-A0A396PJQ3-F1
#
_cell.length_a   1.000
_cell.length_b   1.000
_cell.length_c   1.000
_cell.angle_alpha   90.00
_cell.angle_beta   90.00
_cell.angle_gamma   90.00
#
_symmetry.space_group_name_H-M   'P 1'
#
loop_
_entity.id
_entity.type
_entity.pdbx_description
1 polymer ?
#
loop_
_entity_poly.entity_id
_entity_poly.type
_entity_poly.pdbx_seq_one_letter_code
_entity_poly.pdbx_strand_id
1 'polypeptide(L)'
;MIFVIILPIIIGFGFSIYMHRQDDLDSLTFTGVVLFGIAFIIAAVCSIGLAWNVTSGNHIPEMISMYEEENNQIESQIGELVNKYMEYEGSTFKDLKNEDSVALVSLYPELKSDALVEKQIEVYIENNKKIKNLKKKQIELLTYKWWLYFGK
;
A
#
# COMPACT_ATOMS: atom_id res chain seq x y z
N MET A 1 -2.19 -16.47 -9.02
CA MET A 1 -1.34 -17.45 -9.71
C MET A 1 -2.16 -18.64 -10.21
N ILE A 2 -2.86 -19.35 -9.33
CA ILE A 2 -3.64 -20.56 -9.67
C ILE A 2 -4.59 -20.31 -10.84
N PHE A 3 -5.45 -19.29 -10.83
CA PHE A 3 -6.42 -19.09 -11.93
C PHE A 3 -5.84 -18.56 -13.26
N VAL A 4 -4.88 -17.62 -13.23
CA VAL A 4 -4.25 -17.07 -14.46
C VAL A 4 -3.49 -18.16 -15.22
N ILE A 5 -2.98 -19.17 -14.51
CA ILE A 5 -2.27 -20.31 -15.09
C ILE A 5 -3.24 -21.46 -15.40
N ILE A 6 -4.23 -21.74 -14.54
CA ILE A 6 -5.18 -22.85 -14.71
C ILE A 6 -6.20 -22.59 -15.82
N LEU A 7 -6.70 -21.36 -15.97
CA LEU A 7 -7.68 -21.03 -17.01
C LEU A 7 -7.17 -21.34 -18.41
N PRO A 8 -5.96 -20.89 -18.82
CA PRO A 8 -5.43 -21.29 -20.11
C PRO A 8 -5.13 -22.78 -20.14
N ILE A 9 -4.58 -23.41 -19.08
CA ILE A 9 -4.37 -24.87 -19.07
C ILE A 9 -5.67 -25.64 -19.34
N ILE A 10 -6.80 -25.25 -18.75
CA ILE A 10 -8.11 -25.88 -19.00
C ILE A 10 -8.53 -25.70 -20.46
N ILE A 11 -8.36 -24.49 -21.01
CA ILE A 11 -8.69 -24.19 -22.42
C ILE A 11 -7.81 -24.99 -23.38
N GLY A 12 -6.50 -25.03 -23.13
CA GLY A 12 -5.53 -25.79 -23.92
C GLY A 12 -5.77 -27.30 -23.85
N PHE A 13 -6.14 -27.81 -22.67
CA PHE A 13 -6.46 -29.23 -22.48
C PHE A 13 -7.78 -29.61 -23.18
N GLY A 14 -8.82 -28.76 -23.06
CA GLY A 14 -10.08 -28.94 -23.78
C GLY A 14 -9.92 -28.88 -25.30
N PHE A 15 -9.09 -27.96 -25.79
CA PHE A 15 -8.72 -27.88 -27.20
C PHE A 15 -7.95 -29.13 -27.65
N SER A 16 -6.95 -29.58 -26.88
CA SER A 16 -6.18 -30.79 -27.21
C SER A 16 -7.05 -32.05 -27.31
N ILE A 17 -8.03 -32.21 -26.40
CA ILE A 17 -9.00 -33.33 -26.44
C ILE A 17 -9.93 -33.24 -27.66
N TYR A 18 -10.41 -32.04 -28.00
CA TYR A 18 -11.24 -31.82 -29.18
C TYR A 18 -10.52 -32.27 -30.46
N MET A 19 -9.23 -31.97 -30.55
CA MET A 19 -8.39 -32.23 -31.71
C MET A 19 -8.03 -33.71 -31.85
N HIS A 20 -7.76 -34.39 -30.73
CA HIS A 20 -7.54 -35.84 -30.73
C HIS A 20 -8.78 -36.63 -31.20
N ARG A 21 -9.98 -36.05 -31.12
CA ARG A 21 -11.21 -36.67 -31.65
C ARG A 21 -11.44 -36.43 -33.14
N GLN A 22 -10.78 -35.45 -33.74
CA GLN A 22 -11.02 -35.09 -35.13
C GLN A 22 -10.06 -35.76 -36.12
N ASP A 23 -8.97 -36.40 -35.65
CA ASP A 23 -7.94 -37.11 -36.46
C ASP A 23 -7.34 -36.34 -37.65
N ASP A 24 -7.64 -35.05 -37.77
CA ASP A 24 -7.14 -34.15 -38.81
C ASP A 24 -6.08 -33.19 -38.23
N LEU A 25 -4.83 -33.36 -38.66
CA LEU A 25 -3.72 -32.45 -38.33
C LEU A 25 -3.58 -31.38 -39.44
N ASP A 26 -4.58 -30.52 -39.58
CA ASP A 26 -4.65 -29.50 -40.64
C ASP A 26 -3.84 -28.21 -40.30
N SER A 27 -3.51 -27.37 -41.28
CA SER A 27 -2.77 -26.10 -41.07
C SER A 27 -3.44 -25.16 -40.05
N LEU A 28 -4.77 -25.22 -39.94
CA LEU A 28 -5.55 -24.46 -38.96
C LEU A 28 -5.23 -24.89 -37.51
N THR A 29 -4.96 -26.18 -37.31
CA THR A 29 -4.69 -26.79 -36.01
C THR A 29 -3.36 -26.32 -35.43
N PHE A 30 -2.32 -26.33 -36.27
CA PHE A 30 -0.98 -25.83 -35.94
C PHE A 30 -1.03 -24.35 -35.57
N THR A 31 -1.78 -23.55 -36.34
CA THR A 31 -1.97 -22.12 -36.07
C THR A 31 -2.62 -21.89 -34.71
N GLY A 32 -3.64 -22.67 -34.35
CA GLY A 32 -4.32 -22.58 -33.05
C GLY A 32 -3.40 -22.88 -31.86
N VAL A 33 -2.57 -23.94 -31.96
CA VAL A 33 -1.61 -24.32 -30.90
C VAL A 33 -0.54 -23.23 -30.72
N VAL A 34 -0.03 -22.66 -31.81
CA VAL A 34 0.96 -21.58 -31.75
C VAL A 34 0.37 -20.33 -31.08
N LEU A 35 -0.84 -19.91 -31.46
CA LEU A 35 -1.51 -18.76 -30.84
C LEU A 35 -1.79 -18.99 -29.35
N PHE A 36 -2.22 -20.19 -28.99
CA PHE A 36 -2.45 -20.56 -27.60
C PHE A 36 -1.14 -20.54 -26.79
N GLY A 37 -0.04 -21.06 -27.35
CA GLY A 37 1.29 -21.00 -26.72
C GLY A 37 1.75 -19.56 -26.47
N ILE A 38 1.55 -18.66 -27.44
CA ILE A 38 1.86 -17.23 -27.28
C ILE A 38 1.00 -16.60 -26.19
N ALA A 39 -0.31 -16.86 -26.20
CA ALA A 39 -1.22 -16.35 -25.16
C ALA A 39 -0.84 -16.84 -23.77
N PHE A 40 -0.39 -18.10 -23.65
CA PHE A 40 0.08 -18.67 -22.40
C PHE A 40 1.35 -17.99 -21.87
N ILE A 41 2.32 -17.72 -22.76
CA ILE A 41 3.55 -17.01 -22.40
C ILE A 41 3.22 -15.60 -21.89
N ILE A 42 2.34 -14.87 -22.59
CA ILE A 42 1.91 -13.53 -22.17
C ILE A 42 1.25 -13.59 -20.78
N ALA A 43 0.32 -14.52 -20.56
CA ALA A 43 -0.35 -14.70 -19.27
C ALA A 43 0.64 -15.02 -18.14
N ALA A 44 1.64 -15.87 -18.41
CA ALA A 44 2.69 -16.23 -17.45
C ALA A 44 3.51 -15.00 -17.04
N VAL A 45 3.98 -14.20 -18.01
CA VAL A 45 4.76 -12.97 -17.75
C VAL A 45 3.93 -11.97 -16.94
N CYS A 46 2.67 -11.74 -17.30
CA CYS A 46 1.77 -10.87 -16.54
C CYS A 46 1.59 -11.36 -15.10
N SER A 47 1.46 -12.67 -14.89
CA SER A 47 1.27 -13.25 -13.56
C SER A 47 2.50 -13.07 -12.65
N ILE A 48 3.71 -13.17 -13.20
CA ILE A 48 4.98 -12.97 -12.48
C ILE A 48 5.11 -11.50 -12.08
N GLY A 49 4.80 -10.57 -12.99
CA GLY A 49 4.80 -9.13 -12.69
C GLY A 49 3.84 -8.76 -11.57
N LEU A 50 2.63 -9.31 -11.58
CA LEU A 50 1.66 -9.11 -10.51
C LEU A 50 2.13 -9.72 -9.18
N ALA A 51 2.70 -10.93 -9.21
CA ALA A 51 3.22 -11.59 -8.00
C ALA A 51 4.34 -10.78 -7.33
N TRP A 52 5.26 -10.21 -8.11
CA TRP A 52 6.33 -9.36 -7.59
C TRP A 52 5.79 -8.13 -6.86
N ASN A 53 4.80 -7.45 -7.46
CA ASN A 53 4.14 -6.27 -6.85
C ASN A 53 3.43 -6.62 -5.54
N VAL A 54 2.75 -7.77 -5.47
CA VAL A 54 2.07 -8.23 -4.25
C VAL A 54 3.08 -8.56 -3.14
N THR A 55 4.17 -9.27 -3.45
CA THR A 55 5.20 -9.61 -2.46
C THR A 55 5.86 -8.36 -1.90
N SER A 56 6.24 -7.41 -2.76
CA SER A 56 6.88 -6.16 -2.32
C SER A 56 5.97 -5.32 -1.43
N GLY A 57 4.67 -5.28 -1.71
CA GLY A 57 3.75 -4.46 -0.93
C GLY A 57 3.16 -5.13 0.32
N ASN A 58 3.52 -6.38 0.64
CA ASN A 58 3.10 -7.03 1.89
C ASN A 58 3.69 -6.33 3.14
N HIS A 59 4.79 -5.58 2.99
CA HIS A 59 5.41 -4.79 4.06
C HIS A 59 4.80 -3.39 4.23
N ILE A 60 3.82 -3.00 3.40
CA ILE A 60 3.15 -1.69 3.49
C ILE A 60 2.47 -1.46 4.86
N PRO A 61 1.72 -2.42 5.44
CA PRO A 61 1.11 -2.23 6.76
C PRO A 61 2.14 -2.01 7.87
N GLU A 62 3.27 -2.72 7.82
CA GLU A 62 4.37 -2.58 8.78
C GLU A 62 5.05 -1.20 8.67
N MET A 63 5.29 -0.72 7.45
CA MET A 63 5.78 0.63 7.20
C MET A 63 4.80 1.71 7.70
N ILE A 64 3.48 1.51 7.52
CA ILE A 64 2.47 2.44 8.05
C ILE A 64 2.51 2.46 9.57
N SER A 65 2.53 1.28 10.22
CA SER A 65 2.58 1.17 11.68
C SER A 65 3.82 1.84 12.27
N MET A 66 4.98 1.69 11.61
CA MET A 66 6.23 2.33 12.04
C MET A 66 6.11 3.86 12.01
N TYR A 67 5.57 4.44 10.93
CA TYR A 67 5.36 5.90 10.85
C TYR A 67 4.25 6.40 11.80
N GLU A 68 3.22 5.60 12.05
CA GLU A 68 2.17 5.93 13.04
C GLU A 68 2.74 5.90 14.47
N GLU A 69 3.63 4.96 14.79
CA GLU A 69 4.34 4.92 16.07
C GLU A 69 5.27 6.13 16.26
N GLU A 70 6.04 6.50 15.23
CA GLU A 70 6.88 7.69 15.25
C GLU A 70 6.05 8.97 15.44
N ASN A 71 4.89 9.07 14.78
CA ASN A 71 3.97 10.19 14.95
C ASN A 71 3.40 10.26 16.38
N ASN A 72 3.01 9.12 16.97
CA ASN A 72 2.53 9.08 18.36
C ASN A 72 3.61 9.52 19.35
N GLN A 73 4.88 9.15 19.11
CA GLN A 73 6.00 9.62 19.93
C GLN A 73 6.21 11.13 19.83
N ILE A 74 6.12 11.69 18.61
CA ILE A 74 6.18 13.14 18.39
C ILE A 74 5.02 13.85 19.10
N GLU A 75 3.79 13.34 18.96
CA GLU A 75 2.61 13.90 19.63
C GLU A 75 2.77 13.91 21.16
N SER A 76 3.34 12.84 21.74
CA SER A 76 3.62 12.76 23.18
C SER A 76 4.69 13.77 23.60
N GLN A 77 5.81 13.88 22.86
CA GLN A 77 6.89 14.82 23.17
C GLN A 77 6.43 16.28 23.08
N ILE A 78 5.66 16.61 22.04
CA ILE A 78 5.06 17.92 21.87
C ILE A 78 4.03 18.17 22.98
N GLY A 79 3.20 17.19 23.31
CA GLY A 79 2.19 17.30 24.38
C GLY A 79 2.81 17.55 25.76
N GLU A 80 3.91 16.88 26.10
CA GLU A 80 4.66 17.14 27.34
C GLU A 80 5.23 18.56 27.36
N LEU A 81 5.79 19.02 26.25
CA LEU A 81 6.33 20.37 26.14
C LEU A 81 5.24 21.43 26.27
N VAL A 82 4.12 21.26 25.56
CA VAL A 82 2.96 22.15 25.63
C VAL A 82 2.40 22.19 27.06
N ASN A 83 2.24 21.03 27.71
CA ASN A 83 1.79 20.99 29.11
C ASN A 83 2.73 21.74 30.05
N LYS A 84 4.05 21.56 29.88
CA LYS A 84 5.05 22.29 30.68
C LYS A 84 4.98 23.80 30.45
N TYR A 85 4.75 24.25 29.22
CA TYR A 85 4.53 25.66 28.90
C TYR A 85 3.23 26.19 29.52
N MET A 86 2.13 25.44 29.43
CA MET A 86 0.85 25.82 30.03
C MET A 86 0.90 25.90 31.57
N GLU A 87 1.67 25.02 32.21
CA GLU A 87 1.92 25.08 33.65
C GLU A 87 2.77 26.31 34.02
N TYR A 88 3.80 26.62 33.23
CA TYR A 88 4.66 27.79 33.43
C TYR A 88 3.89 29.11 33.26
N GLU A 89 3.04 29.22 32.24
CA GLU A 89 2.26 30.44 31.98
C GLU A 89 1.00 30.59 32.84
N GLY A 90 0.74 29.65 33.76
CA GLY A 90 -0.15 29.83 34.91
C GLY A 90 -1.55 30.40 34.60
N SER A 91 -2.54 29.52 34.46
CA SER A 91 -3.99 29.83 34.47
C SER A 91 -4.60 30.63 33.32
N THR A 92 -3.80 31.23 32.42
CA THR A 92 -4.30 31.97 31.24
C THR A 92 -4.87 31.05 30.14
N PHE A 93 -4.54 29.74 30.18
CA PHE A 93 -4.78 28.80 29.08
C PHE A 93 -5.57 27.53 29.48
N LYS A 94 -6.25 27.55 30.64
CA LYS A 94 -6.97 26.38 31.18
C LYS A 94 -8.08 25.84 30.26
N ASP A 95 -8.60 26.66 29.35
CA ASP A 95 -9.78 26.33 28.55
C ASP A 95 -9.48 25.50 27.29
N LEU A 96 -8.19 25.28 26.95
CA LEU A 96 -7.79 24.60 25.69
C LEU A 96 -7.29 23.15 25.90
N LYS A 97 -7.47 22.58 27.08
CA LYS A 97 -6.96 21.24 27.48
C LYS A 97 -7.46 20.05 26.63
N ASN A 98 -8.40 20.26 25.71
CA ASN A 98 -9.03 19.21 24.89
C ASN A 98 -8.63 19.26 23.40
N GLU A 99 -7.74 20.17 22.98
CA GLU A 99 -7.26 20.23 21.60
C GLU A 99 -5.99 19.40 21.39
N ASP A 100 -5.80 18.96 20.15
CA ASP A 100 -4.69 18.12 19.73
C ASP A 100 -3.35 18.87 19.92
N SER A 101 -2.38 18.26 20.60
CA SER A 101 -1.14 18.92 21.04
C SER A 101 -0.35 19.56 19.88
N VAL A 102 -0.39 18.93 18.70
CA VAL A 102 0.24 19.45 17.48
C VAL A 102 -0.51 20.66 16.91
N ALA A 103 -1.84 20.68 17.02
CA ALA A 103 -2.66 21.83 16.66
C ALA A 103 -2.43 23.00 17.62
N LEU A 104 -2.27 22.71 18.92
CA LEU A 104 -1.95 23.69 19.94
C LEU A 104 -0.62 24.41 19.66
N VAL A 105 0.43 23.72 19.18
CA VAL A 105 1.69 24.41 18.80
C VAL A 105 1.49 25.47 17.72
N SER A 106 0.53 25.30 16.81
CA SER A 106 0.22 26.32 15.80
C SER A 106 -0.43 27.57 16.40
N LEU A 107 -1.07 27.45 17.57
CA LEU A 107 -1.67 28.56 18.31
C LEU A 107 -0.63 29.34 19.14
N TYR A 108 0.55 28.77 19.38
CA TYR A 108 1.61 29.36 20.20
C TYR A 108 2.89 29.61 19.38
N PRO A 109 3.09 30.84 18.89
CA PRO A 109 4.26 31.21 18.12
C PRO A 109 5.59 30.93 18.83
N GLU A 110 5.63 31.03 20.18
CA GLU A 110 6.84 30.80 20.97
C GLU A 110 7.26 29.32 20.98
N LEU A 111 6.30 28.40 21.20
CA LEU A 111 6.51 26.96 21.08
C LEU A 111 6.92 26.55 19.66
N LYS A 112 6.32 27.20 18.65
CA LYS A 112 6.68 26.97 17.24
C LYS A 112 8.06 27.51 16.87
N SER A 113 8.54 28.55 17.57
CA SER A 113 9.86 29.13 17.31
C SER A 113 11.02 28.30 17.87
N ASP A 114 10.72 27.33 18.73
CA ASP A 114 11.72 26.35 19.17
C ASP A 114 12.12 25.47 17.98
N ALA A 115 13.39 25.56 17.59
CA ALA A 115 13.94 24.83 16.44
C ALA A 115 13.81 23.30 16.56
N LEU A 116 13.70 22.76 17.79
CA LEU A 116 13.45 21.34 18.01
C LEU A 116 11.99 20.98 17.69
N VAL A 117 11.04 21.82 18.13
CA VAL A 117 9.60 21.63 17.90
C VAL A 117 9.26 21.81 16.43
N GLU A 118 9.82 22.82 15.79
CA GLU A 118 9.65 23.04 14.35
C GLU A 118 10.07 21.81 13.54
N LYS A 119 11.25 21.24 13.83
CA LYS A 119 11.70 19.99 13.19
C LYS A 119 10.80 18.80 13.46
N GLN A 120 10.32 18.63 14.69
CA GLN A 120 9.42 17.53 15.03
C GLN A 120 8.09 17.64 14.26
N ILE A 121 7.55 18.85 14.09
CA ILE A 121 6.35 19.11 13.30
C ILE A 121 6.60 18.86 11.81
N GLU A 122 7.76 19.26 11.28
CA GLU A 122 8.13 18.96 9.89
C GLU A 122 8.18 17.45 9.62
N VAL A 123 8.82 16.68 10.51
CA VAL A 123 8.88 15.21 10.44
C VAL A 123 7.47 14.61 10.52
N TYR A 124 6.62 15.09 11.44
CA TYR A 124 5.23 14.66 11.56
C TYR A 124 4.44 14.87 10.25
N ILE A 125 4.57 16.05 9.63
CA ILE A 125 3.93 16.36 8.34
C ILE A 125 4.47 15.47 7.22
N GLU A 126 5.78 15.23 7.17
CA GLU A 126 6.40 14.37 6.18
C GLU A 126 5.96 12.91 6.33
N ASN A 127 5.92 12.39 7.56
CA ASN A 127 5.43 11.06 7.88
C ASN A 127 3.97 10.89 7.49
N ASN A 128 3.11 11.87 7.78
CA ASN A 128 1.73 11.86 7.32
C ASN A 128 1.59 11.82 5.79
N LYS A 129 2.47 12.52 5.05
CA LYS A 129 2.53 12.40 3.58
C LYS A 129 2.96 10.99 3.14
N LYS A 130 3.95 10.39 3.80
CA LYS A 130 4.41 9.01 3.52
C LYS A 130 3.31 7.99 3.80
N ILE A 131 2.64 8.09 4.96
CA ILE A 131 1.49 7.25 5.33
C ILE A 131 0.40 7.35 4.27
N LYS A 132 0.04 8.56 3.82
CA LYS A 132 -0.96 8.76 2.76
C LYS A 132 -0.58 8.04 1.46
N ASN A 133 0.68 8.15 1.04
CA ASN A 133 1.18 7.47 -0.16
C ASN A 133 1.21 5.94 0.01
N LEU A 134 1.57 5.44 1.20
CA LEU A 134 1.54 4.02 1.52
C LEU A 134 0.11 3.46 1.53
N LYS A 135 -0.85 4.19 2.10
CA LYS A 135 -2.29 3.84 2.04
C LYS A 135 -2.79 3.77 0.60
N LYS A 136 -2.35 4.69 -0.27
CA LYS A 136 -2.64 4.59 -1.72
C LYS A 136 -2.06 3.32 -2.34
N LYS A 137 -0.78 3.00 -2.09
CA LYS A 137 -0.15 1.77 -2.56
C LYS A 137 -0.83 0.51 -2.02
N GLN A 138 -1.36 0.55 -0.79
CA GLN A 138 -2.13 -0.54 -0.20
C GLN A 138 -3.42 -0.81 -0.98
N ILE A 139 -4.12 0.23 -1.43
CA ILE A 139 -5.32 0.11 -2.27
C ILE A 139 -4.96 -0.46 -3.65
N GLU A 140 -3.87 0.00 -4.26
CA GLU A 140 -3.37 -0.55 -5.53
C GLU A 140 -3.01 -2.04 -5.37
N LEU A 141 -2.39 -2.41 -4.24
CA LEU A 141 -2.07 -3.79 -3.91
C LEU A 141 -3.32 -4.67 -3.74
N LEU A 142 -4.42 -4.17 -3.17
CA LEU A 142 -5.70 -4.90 -3.15
C LEU A 142 -6.19 -5.22 -4.57
N THR A 143 -6.00 -4.29 -5.51
CA THR A 143 -6.33 -4.50 -6.93
C THR A 143 -5.45 -5.58 -7.54
N TYR A 144 -4.13 -5.56 -7.29
CA TYR A 144 -3.22 -6.60 -7.77
C TYR A 144 -3.51 -7.97 -7.17
N LYS A 145 -3.84 -8.04 -5.88
CA LYS A 145 -4.30 -9.26 -5.20
C LYS A 145 -5.60 -9.78 -5.81
N TRP A 146 -6.51 -8.90 -6.19
CA TRP A 146 -7.74 -9.27 -6.89
C TRP A 146 -7.45 -9.91 -8.25
N TRP A 147 -6.62 -9.29 -9.08
CA TRP A 147 -6.19 -9.86 -10.36
C TRP A 147 -5.43 -11.18 -10.22
N LEU A 148 -4.67 -11.35 -9.13
CA LEU A 148 -3.84 -12.52 -8.94
C LEU A 148 -4.61 -13.71 -8.34
N TYR A 149 -5.50 -13.47 -7.37
CA TYR A 149 -6.22 -14.52 -6.63
C TYR A 149 -7.56 -14.06 -5.99
N PHE A 150 -8.24 -13.06 -6.56
CA PHE A 150 -9.55 -12.56 -6.10
C PHE A 150 -9.57 -11.97 -4.68
N GLY A 151 -8.47 -11.36 -4.25
CA GLY A 151 -8.53 -10.34 -3.18
C GLY A 151 -8.52 -10.88 -1.75
N LYS A 152 -7.81 -11.98 -1.48
CA LYS A 152 -7.54 -12.42 -0.11
C LYS A 152 -6.30 -11.77 0.52
#